data_AF-A0A7C1BHH2-F1
#
_entry.id   AF-A0A7C1BHH2-F1
#
_cell.length_a   1.000
_cell.length_b   1.000
_cell.length_c   1.000
_cell.angle_alpha   90.00
_cell.angle_beta   90.00
_cell.angle_gamma   90.00
#
_symmetry.space_group_name_H-M   'P 1'
#
loop_
_entity.id
_entity.type
_entity.pdbx_description
1 polymer ?
#
loop_
_entity_poly.entity_id
_entity_poly.type
_entity_poly.pdbx_seq_one_letter_code
_entity_poly.pdbx_strand_id
1 'polypeptide(L)'
;MKYRDLDVLVCPDCKNFPLKVWVIEKERGAGKTFAGRCEKYCAFYGLSNNLAEIDISTCEECQTYEINVGLLLCEECKRWYPILEGIPILFKAVQRNIKVEREFLRKYGDKLPKEVKVEE
;
A
#
# COMPACT_ATOMS: atom_id res chain seq x y z
N MET A 1 5.26 -6.87 -2.15
CA MET A 1 5.15 -6.04 -0.93
C MET A 1 4.25 -6.70 0.10
N LYS A 2 4.58 -6.65 1.39
CA LYS A 2 3.70 -7.18 2.45
C LYS A 2 2.80 -6.07 3.01
N TYR A 3 1.59 -6.42 3.48
CA TYR A 3 0.71 -5.46 4.15
C TYR A 3 1.36 -4.85 5.41
N ARG A 4 2.16 -5.64 6.15
CA ARG A 4 2.85 -5.19 7.37
C ARG A 4 3.85 -4.06 7.10
N ASP A 5 4.41 -3.96 5.89
CA ASP A 5 5.36 -2.88 5.56
C ASP A 5 4.72 -1.50 5.74
N LEU A 6 3.39 -1.39 5.58
CA LEU A 6 2.64 -0.14 5.74
C LEU A 6 2.43 0.28 7.20
N ASP A 7 2.78 -0.55 8.17
CA ASP A 7 2.75 -0.21 9.60
C ASP A 7 3.80 0.88 9.97
N VAL A 8 4.80 1.08 9.10
CA VAL A 8 5.87 2.06 9.30
C VAL A 8 6.05 3.04 8.13
N LEU A 9 5.46 2.77 6.97
CA LEU A 9 5.62 3.63 5.80
C LEU A 9 4.80 4.91 5.91
N VAL A 10 5.46 6.03 5.66
CA VAL A 10 4.87 7.37 5.65
C VAL A 10 4.90 7.96 4.25
N CYS A 11 4.06 8.96 3.99
CA CYS A 11 4.12 9.72 2.75
C CYS A 11 5.50 10.37 2.55
N PRO A 12 6.22 10.11 1.45
CA PRO A 12 7.55 10.70 1.22
C PRO A 12 7.52 12.23 1.11
N ASP A 13 6.42 12.80 0.61
CA ASP A 13 6.24 14.25 0.42
C ASP A 13 5.84 15.00 1.70
N CYS A 14 4.80 14.57 2.43
CA CYS A 14 4.28 15.31 3.60
C CYS A 14 4.47 14.60 4.96
N LYS A 15 5.04 13.40 4.99
CA LYS A 15 5.25 12.59 6.20
C LYS A 15 3.97 12.12 6.91
N ASN A 16 2.80 12.29 6.30
CA ASN A 16 1.57 11.70 6.80
C ASN A 16 1.68 10.19 6.98
N PHE A 17 1.04 9.69 8.03
CA PHE A 17 0.84 8.28 8.29
C PHE A 17 -0.63 8.03 8.64
N PRO A 18 -1.26 6.95 8.17
CA PRO A 18 -0.72 5.92 7.27
C PRO A 18 -0.90 6.26 5.78
N LEU A 19 -0.24 5.49 4.91
CA LEU A 19 -0.59 5.39 3.50
C LEU A 19 -1.68 4.31 3.31
N LYS A 20 -2.82 4.67 2.71
CA LYS A 20 -3.87 3.71 2.37
C LYS A 20 -3.48 2.93 1.13
N VAL A 21 -3.71 1.61 1.14
CA VAL A 21 -3.39 0.75 -0.01
C VAL A 21 -4.64 0.34 -0.76
N TRP A 22 -4.61 0.50 -2.07
CA TRP A 22 -5.53 -0.12 -3.02
C TRP A 22 -4.82 -1.28 -3.70
N VAL A 23 -5.28 -2.50 -3.46
CA VAL A 23 -4.68 -3.71 -4.04
C VAL A 23 -5.38 -4.03 -5.34
N ILE A 24 -4.60 -4.16 -6.41
CA ILE A 24 -5.07 -4.56 -7.74
C ILE A 24 -4.78 -6.04 -7.98
N GLU A 25 -3.55 -6.47 -7.71
CA GLU A 25 -3.10 -7.86 -7.83
C GLU A 25 -2.31 -8.25 -6.58
N LYS A 26 -2.66 -9.41 -6.01
CA LYS A 26 -1.92 -10.04 -4.92
C LYS A 26 -1.87 -11.55 -5.13
N GLU A 27 -0.86 -12.19 -4.59
CA GLU A 27 -0.71 -13.64 -4.59
C GLU A 27 -0.40 -14.17 -3.19
N ARG A 28 -0.44 -15.49 -3.02
CA ARG A 28 0.06 -16.14 -1.80
C ARG A 28 1.53 -16.48 -2.01
N GLY A 29 2.41 -15.82 -1.27
CA GLY A 29 3.85 -16.09 -1.26
C GLY A 29 4.24 -17.17 -0.24
N ALA A 30 5.41 -17.78 -0.43
CA ALA A 30 5.97 -18.82 0.44
C ALA A 30 6.74 -18.28 1.67
N GLY A 31 6.43 -17.05 2.11
CA GLY A 31 7.16 -16.36 3.17
C GLY A 31 6.97 -16.99 4.55
N LYS A 32 7.99 -16.87 5.41
CA LYS A 32 7.90 -17.26 6.82
C LYS A 32 6.87 -16.37 7.52
N THR A 33 6.01 -16.98 8.35
CA THR A 33 5.14 -16.24 9.26
C THR A 33 5.99 -15.69 10.41
N PHE A 34 5.83 -14.40 10.67
CA PHE A 34 6.45 -13.70 11.79
C PHE A 34 5.40 -13.50 12.87
N ALA A 35 5.75 -13.78 14.12
CA ALA A 35 4.82 -13.69 15.24
C ALA A 35 4.48 -12.23 15.55
N GLY A 36 3.19 -11.96 15.81
CA GLY A 36 2.73 -10.66 16.32
C GLY A 36 1.72 -9.94 15.42
N ARG A 37 1.25 -8.80 15.91
CA ARG A 37 0.32 -7.88 15.24
C ARG A 37 1.08 -6.66 14.72
N CYS A 38 0.44 -5.86 13.86
CA CYS A 38 0.93 -4.51 13.58
C CYS A 38 0.84 -3.64 14.85
N GLU A 39 1.74 -2.66 14.99
CA GLU A 39 1.83 -1.78 16.15
C GLU A 39 0.99 -0.51 15.99
N LYS A 40 0.94 0.07 14.80
CA LYS A 40 0.36 1.40 14.54
C LYS A 40 -0.75 1.39 13.50
N TYR A 41 -0.66 0.52 12.49
CA TYR A 41 -1.60 0.43 11.39
C TYR A 41 -1.63 -0.97 10.77
N CYS A 42 -2.83 -1.53 10.67
CA CYS A 42 -3.09 -2.76 9.93
C CYS A 42 -3.62 -2.42 8.54
N ALA A 43 -2.76 -2.44 7.52
CA ALA A 43 -3.16 -2.18 6.14
C ALA A 43 -4.06 -3.26 5.51
N PHE A 44 -4.09 -4.47 6.09
CA PHE A 44 -4.97 -5.54 5.63
C PHE A 44 -6.44 -5.23 5.89
N TYR A 45 -6.74 -4.57 7.02
CA TYR A 45 -8.08 -4.11 7.36
C TYR A 45 -8.28 -2.58 7.22
N GLY A 46 -7.20 -1.82 7.03
CA GLY A 46 -7.25 -0.37 6.91
C GLY A 46 -7.58 0.37 8.22
N LEU A 47 -7.06 -0.13 9.36
CA LEU A 47 -7.37 0.41 10.69
C LEU A 47 -6.11 0.73 11.51
N SER A 48 -6.20 1.76 12.35
CA SER A 48 -5.14 2.19 13.29
C SER A 48 -5.52 1.99 14.76
N ASN A 49 -6.80 1.77 15.05
CA ASN A 49 -7.35 1.53 16.37
C ASN A 49 -7.72 0.05 16.54
N ASN A 50 -7.89 -0.42 17.78
CA ASN A 50 -8.34 -1.78 18.09
C ASN A 50 -7.45 -2.89 17.51
N LEU A 51 -6.16 -2.62 17.26
CA LEU A 51 -5.21 -3.60 16.73
C LEU A 51 -5.09 -4.83 17.64
N ALA A 52 -5.20 -4.64 18.96
CA ALA A 52 -5.15 -5.71 19.95
C ALA A 52 -6.32 -6.70 19.83
N GLU A 53 -7.45 -6.28 19.25
CA GLU A 53 -8.64 -7.13 19.03
C GLU A 53 -8.51 -8.02 17.80
N ILE A 54 -7.53 -7.75 16.92
CA ILE A 54 -7.27 -8.61 15.76
C ILE A 54 -6.77 -9.97 16.24
N ASP A 55 -7.38 -11.04 15.75
CA ASP A 55 -6.92 -12.40 16.04
C ASP A 55 -5.56 -12.68 15.39
N ILE A 56 -4.71 -13.44 16.10
CA ILE A 56 -3.36 -13.75 15.63
C ILE A 56 -3.41 -14.59 14.34
N SER A 57 -4.39 -15.49 14.19
CA SER A 57 -4.55 -16.31 12.97
C SER A 57 -4.81 -15.46 11.73
N THR A 58 -5.49 -14.33 11.87
CA THR A 58 -5.66 -13.37 10.76
C THR A 58 -4.34 -12.72 10.39
N CYS A 59 -3.50 -12.41 11.37
CA CYS A 59 -2.16 -11.86 11.10
C CYS A 59 -1.27 -12.89 10.40
N GLU A 60 -1.41 -14.18 10.73
CA GLU A 60 -0.73 -15.27 10.02
C GLU A 60 -1.20 -15.38 8.57
N GLU A 61 -2.51 -15.33 8.32
CA GLU A 61 -3.05 -15.34 6.96
C GLU A 61 -2.57 -14.11 6.16
N CYS A 62 -2.70 -12.92 6.73
CA CYS A 62 -2.27 -11.65 6.12
C CYS A 62 -0.83 -11.72 5.61
N GLN A 63 0.07 -12.34 6.39
CA GLN A 63 1.48 -12.46 6.05
C GLN A 63 1.76 -13.42 4.88
N THR A 64 0.82 -14.30 4.55
CA THR A 64 0.91 -15.14 3.35
C THR A 64 0.72 -14.35 2.06
N TYR A 65 0.03 -13.20 2.09
CA TYR A 65 -0.21 -12.43 0.89
C TYR A 65 0.98 -11.55 0.52
N GLU A 66 1.24 -11.42 -0.78
CA GLU A 66 2.14 -10.45 -1.38
C GLU A 66 1.38 -9.60 -2.38
N ILE A 67 1.39 -8.30 -2.16
CA ILE A 67 0.83 -7.31 -3.08
C ILE A 67 1.85 -7.15 -4.21
N ASN A 68 1.44 -7.48 -5.42
CA ASN A 68 2.25 -7.37 -6.64
C ASN A 68 1.95 -6.08 -7.39
N VAL A 69 0.66 -5.73 -7.49
CA VAL A 69 0.22 -4.48 -8.10
C VAL A 69 -0.77 -3.79 -7.19
N GLY A 70 -0.59 -2.48 -7.01
CA GLY A 70 -1.46 -1.68 -6.18
C GLY A 70 -1.10 -0.20 -6.23
N LEU A 71 -1.78 0.58 -5.41
CA LEU A 71 -1.58 2.02 -5.28
C LEU A 71 -1.58 2.38 -3.79
N LEU A 72 -0.61 3.17 -3.36
CA LEU A 72 -0.58 3.78 -2.05
C LEU A 72 -1.09 5.21 -2.16
N LEU A 73 -2.10 5.58 -1.39
CA LEU A 73 -2.69 6.91 -1.36
C LEU A 73 -2.41 7.58 -0.01
N CYS A 74 -1.84 8.78 -0.07
CA CYS A 74 -1.78 9.67 1.08
C CYS A 74 -3.09 10.46 1.17
N GLU A 75 -3.85 10.29 2.25
CA GLU A 75 -5.12 11.01 2.40
C GLU A 75 -4.96 12.49 2.75
N GLU A 76 -3.81 12.89 3.30
CA GLU A 76 -3.53 14.30 3.61
C GLU A 76 -3.21 15.10 2.34
N CYS A 77 -2.08 14.81 1.68
CA CYS A 77 -1.66 15.56 0.49
C CYS A 77 -2.23 15.02 -0.84
N LYS A 78 -3.10 13.99 -0.79
CA LYS A 78 -3.75 13.34 -1.95
C LYS A 78 -2.81 12.75 -3.01
N ARG A 79 -1.51 12.61 -2.69
CA ARG A 79 -0.54 11.98 -3.58
C ARG A 79 -0.68 10.47 -3.55
N TRP A 80 -0.40 9.85 -4.69
CA TRP A 80 -0.41 8.41 -4.82
C TRP A 80 0.92 7.87 -5.36
N TYR A 81 1.23 6.63 -5.01
CA TYR A 81 2.47 5.93 -5.37
C TYR A 81 2.13 4.52 -5.87
N PRO A 82 2.56 4.12 -7.07
CA PRO A 82 2.28 2.78 -7.57
C PRO A 82 3.11 1.72 -6.85
N ILE A 83 2.54 0.53 -6.71
CA ILE A 83 3.24 -0.71 -6.38
C ILE A 83 3.30 -1.51 -7.68
N LEU A 84 4.51 -1.84 -8.13
CA LEU A 84 4.77 -2.63 -9.33
C LEU A 84 5.74 -3.76 -9.00
N GLU A 85 5.40 -4.98 -9.40
CA GLU A 85 6.18 -6.19 -9.10
C GLU A 85 6.51 -6.32 -7.61
N GLY A 86 5.56 -5.88 -6.77
CA GLY A 86 5.70 -5.89 -5.32
C GLY A 86 6.67 -4.86 -4.74
N ILE A 87 7.13 -3.89 -5.55
CA ILE A 87 7.99 -2.79 -5.14
C ILE A 87 7.17 -1.49 -5.10
N PRO A 88 7.02 -0.83 -3.93
CA PRO A 88 6.38 0.48 -3.84
C PRO A 88 7.33 1.57 -4.37
N ILE A 89 6.90 2.32 -5.38
CA ILE A 89 7.67 3.40 -6.01
C ILE A 89 7.42 4.71 -5.26
N LEU A 90 8.10 4.90 -4.12
CA LEU A 90 7.93 6.03 -3.20
C LEU A 90 8.86 7.22 -3.49
N PHE A 91 8.87 7.70 -4.73
CA PHE A 91 9.63 8.90 -5.07
C PHE A 91 8.89 10.17 -4.66
N LYS A 92 9.63 11.15 -4.14
CA LYS A 92 9.12 12.52 -3.95
C LYS A 92 8.76 13.14 -5.29
N ALA A 93 7.91 14.16 -5.27
CA ALA A 93 7.45 14.90 -6.45
C ALA A 93 8.52 15.12 -7.54
N VAL A 94 9.69 15.63 -7.15
CA VAL A 94 10.77 16.02 -8.06
C VAL A 94 11.52 14.84 -8.71
N GLN A 95 11.31 13.62 -8.23
CA GLN A 95 11.97 12.40 -8.70
C GLN A 95 10.98 11.43 -9.36
N ARG A 96 9.71 11.83 -9.52
CA ARG A 96 8.67 10.98 -10.12
C ARG A 96 8.94 10.79 -11.62
N ASN A 97 8.72 9.56 -12.09
CA ASN A 97 8.84 9.24 -13.49
C ASN A 97 7.46 9.21 -14.15
N ILE A 98 7.13 10.30 -14.85
CA ILE A 98 5.82 10.47 -15.47
C ILE A 98 5.47 9.37 -16.49
N LYS A 99 6.48 8.73 -17.11
CA LYS A 99 6.24 7.62 -18.03
C LYS A 99 5.69 6.40 -17.30
N VAL A 100 6.30 6.06 -16.16
CA VAL A 100 5.85 4.94 -15.31
C VAL A 100 4.42 5.17 -14.82
N GLU A 101 4.11 6.40 -14.43
CA GLU A 101 2.77 6.74 -13.93
C GLU A 101 1.71 6.69 -15.00
N ARG A 102 2.01 7.22 -16.19
CA ARG A 102 1.11 7.11 -17.35
C ARG A 102 0.89 5.66 -17.76
N GLU A 103 1.94 4.84 -17.76
CA GLU A 103 1.81 3.41 -18.07
C GLU A 103 0.97 2.67 -17.02
N PHE A 104 1.18 2.98 -15.75
CA PHE A 104 0.39 2.44 -14.64
C PHE A 104 -1.10 2.79 -14.80
N LEU A 105 -1.41 4.07 -15.00
CA LEU A 105 -2.77 4.54 -15.17
C LEU A 105 -3.43 4.01 -16.45
N ARG A 106 -2.68 3.90 -17.56
CA ARG A 106 -3.18 3.28 -18.80
C ARG A 106 -3.57 1.81 -18.59
N LYS A 107 -2.81 1.07 -17.77
CA LYS A 107 -3.01 -0.37 -17.56
C LYS A 107 -4.04 -0.68 -16.47
N TYR A 108 -4.15 0.17 -15.46
CA TYR A 108 -4.89 -0.13 -14.24
C TYR A 108 -5.86 0.96 -13.78
N GLY A 109 -5.95 2.09 -14.49
CA GLY A 109 -6.76 3.24 -14.08
C GLY A 109 -8.25 2.95 -13.91
N ASP A 110 -8.77 1.97 -14.65
CA ASP A 110 -10.13 1.43 -14.53
C ASP A 110 -10.41 0.72 -13.19
N LYS A 111 -9.36 0.24 -12.52
CA LYS A 111 -9.42 -0.46 -11.23
C LYS A 111 -9.13 0.45 -10.03
N LEU A 112 -8.79 1.72 -10.28
CA LEU A 112 -8.45 2.68 -9.24
C LEU A 112 -9.70 3.38 -8.68
N PRO A 113 -9.68 3.81 -7.41
CA PRO A 113 -10.77 4.59 -6.86
C PRO A 113 -10.81 5.98 -7.53
N LYS A 114 -12.02 6.53 -7.68
CA LYS A 114 -12.26 7.84 -8.34
C LYS A 114 -11.52 9.01 -7.69
N GLU A 115 -11.05 8.84 -6.46
CA GLU A 115 -10.32 9.82 -5.66
C GLU A 115 -8.88 10.03 -6.13
N VAL A 116 -8.33 9.09 -6.90
CA VAL A 116 -6.99 9.23 -7.50
C VAL A 116 -7.07 10.29 -8.59
N LYS A 117 -6.62 11.51 -8.25
CA LYS A 117 -6.41 12.56 -9.24
C LYS A 117 -5.25 12.16 -10.13
N VAL A 118 -5.55 11.94 -11.40
CA VAL A 118 -4.55 11.95 -12.47
C VAL A 118 -4.28 13.40 -12.78
N GLU A 119 -3.08 13.89 -12.48
CA GLU A 119 -2.62 15.15 -13.06
C GLU A 119 -2.39 14.90 -14.55
N GLU A 120 -3.14 15.58 -15.41
CA GLU A 120 -3.01 15.51 -16.88
C GLU A 120 -1.71 16.16 -17.37
#